data_AF-A0A8C8DJM9-F1
#
_entry.id   AF-A0A8C8DJM9-F1
#
_cell.length_a   1.000
_cell.length_b   1.000
_cell.length_c   1.000
_cell.angle_alpha   90.00
_cell.angle_beta   90.00
_cell.angle_gamma   90.00
#
_symmetry.space_group_name_H-M   'P 1'
#
loop_
_entity.id
_entity.type
_entity.pdbx_description
1 polymer ?
#
loop_
_entity_poly.entity_id
_entity_poly.type
_entity_poly.pdbx_seq_one_letter_code
_entity_poly.pdbx_strand_id
1 'polypeptide(L)'
;MQKREQSFGIQMLSVQPDTKPKGCAGCNRKIKDRYLLKALDKYWHEDCLKCACCDCRLGEVGSTLYTKANLILCRRDYLRHHYALLDDRFRTKGAAVERVLKVKPGQI
;
A
#
# COMPACT_ATOMS: atom_id res chain seq x y z
N MET A 1 20.76 -10.79 12.61
CA MET A 1 20.09 -9.49 12.34
C MET A 1 19.06 -9.74 11.24
N GLN A 2 17.83 -10.12 11.62
CA GLN A 2 16.81 -10.60 10.69
C GLN A 2 16.48 -9.52 9.64
N LYS A 3 16.76 -9.83 8.36
CA LYS A 3 16.26 -9.06 7.20
C LYS A 3 14.73 -9.10 7.26
N ARG A 4 14.12 -8.15 7.96
CA ARG A 4 12.67 -8.07 8.13
C ARG A 4 12.06 -7.85 6.76
N GLU A 5 11.51 -8.92 6.20
CA GLU A 5 10.48 -8.82 5.18
C GLU A 5 9.42 -7.85 5.72
N GLN A 6 9.26 -6.70 5.07
CA GLN A 6 8.35 -5.63 5.51
C GLN A 6 6.90 -5.96 5.14
N SER A 7 6.44 -7.13 5.55
CA SER A 7 5.05 -7.54 5.49
C SER A 7 4.28 -6.92 6.65
N PHE A 8 3.23 -6.17 6.35
CA PHE A 8 2.35 -5.57 7.35
C PHE A 8 0.97 -6.19 7.24
N GLY A 9 0.40 -6.59 8.37
CA GLY A 9 -0.99 -6.97 8.46
C GLY A 9 -1.89 -5.75 8.27
N ILE A 10 -2.95 -5.92 7.48
CA ILE A 10 -4.02 -4.95 7.30
C ILE A 10 -5.14 -5.35 8.25
N GLN A 11 -5.47 -4.47 9.19
CA GLN A 11 -6.61 -4.65 10.09
C GLN A 11 -7.76 -3.76 9.60
N MET A 12 -8.93 -4.35 9.42
CA MET A 12 -10.15 -3.60 9.16
C MET A 12 -10.80 -3.22 10.49
N LEU A 13 -11.07 -1.93 10.68
CA LEU A 13 -11.73 -1.40 11.87
C LEU A 13 -13.04 -0.72 11.46
N SER A 14 -14.09 -0.93 12.23
CA SER A 14 -15.33 -0.15 12.14
C SER A 14 -15.10 1.24 12.74
N VAL A 15 -15.55 2.27 12.03
CA VAL A 15 -15.50 3.65 12.51
C VAL A 15 -16.72 3.89 13.39
N GLN A 16 -16.48 4.13 14.68
CA GLN A 16 -17.55 4.54 15.59
C GLN A 16 -17.82 6.05 15.44
N PRO A 17 -19.09 6.48 15.46
CA PRO A 17 -19.48 7.88 15.22
C PRO A 17 -18.97 8.86 16.31
N ASP A 18 -18.61 8.35 17.48
CA ASP A 18 -18.05 9.06 18.64
C ASP A 18 -16.51 9.14 18.65
N THR A 19 -15.83 8.43 17.75
CA THR A 19 -14.37 8.33 17.78
C THR A 19 -13.70 9.44 16.96
N LYS A 20 -12.63 10.05 17.50
CA LYS A 20 -11.89 11.16 16.86
C LYS A 20 -11.50 10.84 15.41
N PRO A 21 -11.80 11.72 14.43
CA PRO A 21 -11.55 11.45 13.02
C PRO A 21 -10.07 11.10 12.77
N LYS A 22 -9.84 9.94 12.17
CA LYS A 22 -8.50 9.47 11.81
C LYS A 22 -8.10 10.06 10.46
N GLY A 23 -6.86 10.49 10.34
CA GLY A 23 -6.31 10.98 9.07
C GLY A 23 -5.81 9.83 8.21
N CYS A 24 -6.19 9.82 6.93
CA CYS A 24 -5.64 8.89 5.95
C CYS A 24 -4.22 9.33 5.55
N ALA A 25 -3.24 8.43 5.63
CA ALA A 25 -1.86 8.73 5.24
C ALA A 25 -1.66 8.87 3.72
N GLY A 26 -2.58 8.37 2.90
CA GLY A 26 -2.49 8.46 1.43
C GLY A 26 -3.04 9.76 0.86
N CYS A 27 -4.07 10.34 1.48
CA CYS A 27 -4.74 11.54 0.96
C CYS A 27 -4.82 12.69 1.97
N ASN A 28 -4.25 12.54 3.17
CA ASN A 28 -4.27 13.50 4.28
C ASN A 28 -5.67 14.00 4.69
N ARG A 29 -6.73 13.32 4.26
CA ARG A 29 -8.12 13.65 4.60
C ARG A 29 -8.61 12.80 5.78
N LYS A 30 -9.62 13.31 6.47
CA LYS A 30 -10.29 12.61 7.57
C LYS A 30 -11.11 11.44 7.00
N ILE A 31 -10.93 10.28 7.61
CA ILE A 31 -11.70 9.07 7.28
C ILE A 31 -13.09 9.21 7.88
N LYS A 32 -14.09 9.29 6.99
CA LYS A 32 -15.53 9.35 7.32
C LYS A 32 -16.26 8.07 6.92
N ASP A 33 -15.55 7.11 6.34
CA ASP A 33 -16.09 5.82 5.92
C ASP A 33 -16.57 4.98 7.10
N ARG A 34 -17.46 4.03 6.83
CA ARG A 34 -17.93 3.06 7.84
C ARG A 34 -16.81 2.16 8.33
N TYR A 35 -15.86 1.84 7.45
CA TYR A 35 -14.71 1.00 7.75
C TYR A 35 -13.43 1.72 7.38
N LEU A 36 -12.37 1.49 8.16
CA LEU A 36 -11.04 2.01 7.89
C LEU A 36 -10.02 0.88 7.98
N LEU A 37 -8.93 1.04 7.23
CA LEU A 37 -7.85 0.07 7.19
C LEU A 37 -6.67 0.60 8.00
N LYS A 38 -6.20 -0.17 8.97
CA LYS A 38 -4.96 0.11 9.72
C LYS A 38 -3.85 -0.76 9.17
N ALA A 39 -2.81 -0.14 8.65
CA ALA A 39 -1.60 -0.80 8.17
C ALA A 39 -0.40 0.14 8.31
N LEU A 40 0.81 -0.41 8.48
CA LEU A 40 2.04 0.40 8.68
C LEU A 40 1.96 1.36 9.88
N ASP A 41 1.20 1.00 10.90
CA ASP A 41 0.87 1.90 12.04
C ASP A 41 0.23 3.24 11.61
N LYS A 42 -0.43 3.23 10.44
CA LYS A 42 -1.16 4.35 9.86
C LYS A 42 -2.56 3.91 9.48
N TYR A 43 -3.43 4.88 9.28
CA TYR A 43 -4.81 4.65 8.86
C TYR A 43 -4.96 5.03 7.40
N TRP A 44 -5.80 4.28 6.71
CA TRP A 44 -6.03 4.39 5.29
C TRP A 44 -7.51 4.14 4.98
N HIS A 45 -7.99 4.80 3.92
CA HIS A 45 -9.27 4.44 3.32
C HIS A 45 -9.16 3.13 2.54
N GLU A 46 -10.30 2.50 2.32
CA GLU A 46 -10.47 1.32 1.46
C GLU A 46 -9.97 1.61 0.03
N ASP A 47 -10.25 2.81 -0.48
CA ASP A 47 -9.79 3.29 -1.80
C ASP A 47 -8.36 3.83 -1.84
N CYS A 48 -7.79 4.22 -0.69
CA CYS A 48 -6.43 4.74 -0.62
C CYS A 48 -5.40 3.61 -0.47
N LEU A 49 -5.76 2.51 0.19
CA LEU A 49 -4.88 1.37 0.39
C LEU A 49 -4.96 0.40 -0.80
N LYS A 50 -4.32 0.80 -1.91
CA LYS A 50 -4.27 0.04 -3.15
C LYS A 50 -2.84 -0.26 -3.58
N CYS A 51 -2.68 -1.33 -4.34
CA CYS A 51 -1.38 -1.71 -4.87
C CYS A 51 -0.92 -0.68 -5.90
N ALA A 52 0.31 -0.20 -5.80
CA ALA A 52 0.86 0.75 -6.78
C ALA A 52 1.03 0.14 -8.19
N CYS A 53 1.00 -1.19 -8.31
CA CYS A 53 1.17 -1.90 -9.59
C CYS A 53 -0.17 -2.27 -10.23
N CYS A 54 -1.09 -2.89 -9.48
CA CYS A 54 -2.37 -3.38 -10.03
C CYS A 54 -3.58 -2.52 -9.67
N ASP A 55 -3.44 -1.51 -8.82
CA ASP A 55 -4.54 -0.71 -8.25
C ASP A 55 -5.59 -1.52 -7.49
N CYS A 56 -5.35 -2.82 -7.27
CA CYS A 56 -6.24 -3.64 -6.46
C CYS A 56 -6.26 -3.15 -5.02
N ARG A 57 -7.45 -3.11 -4.43
CA ARG A 57 -7.69 -2.75 -3.03
C ARG A 57 -7.12 -3.84 -2.14
N LEU A 58 -6.05 -3.54 -1.41
CA LEU A 58 -5.44 -4.56 -0.56
C LEU A 58 -6.38 -4.96 0.57
N GLY A 59 -7.20 -4.03 1.09
CA GLY A 59 -8.16 -4.35 2.15
C GLY A 59 -9.15 -5.47 1.80
N GLU A 60 -9.52 -5.60 0.52
CA GLU A 60 -10.44 -6.65 0.05
C GLU A 60 -9.69 -7.89 -0.46
N VAL A 61 -8.57 -7.71 -1.16
CA VAL A 61 -7.85 -8.81 -1.84
C VAL A 61 -6.96 -9.61 -0.88
N GLY A 62 -6.51 -9.03 0.24
CA GLY A 62 -5.79 -9.80 1.24
C GLY A 62 -5.38 -9.02 2.48
N SER A 63 -5.36 -9.68 3.64
CA SER A 63 -5.03 -9.05 4.93
C SER A 63 -3.55 -8.74 5.15
N THR A 64 -2.70 -8.85 4.11
CA THR A 64 -1.27 -8.56 4.20
C THR A 64 -0.82 -7.67 3.04
N LEU A 65 -0.15 -6.57 3.37
CA LEU A 65 0.53 -5.70 2.43
C LEU A 65 2.03 -5.85 2.55
N TYR A 66 2.73 -5.53 1.47
CA TYR A 66 4.17 -5.53 1.43
C TYR A 66 4.64 -4.15 1.02
N THR A 67 5.68 -3.67 1.68
CA THR A 67 6.22 -2.33 1.40
C THR A 67 7.65 -2.47 0.91
N LYS A 68 7.95 -1.94 -0.27
CA LYS A 68 9.30 -1.96 -0.86
C LYS A 68 9.61 -0.58 -1.42
N ALA A 69 10.70 0.05 -0.95
CA ALA A 69 11.12 1.38 -1.39
C ALA A 69 9.98 2.42 -1.37
N ASN A 70 9.25 2.48 -0.23
CA ASN A 70 8.09 3.36 -0.01
C ASN A 70 6.87 3.09 -0.90
N LEU A 71 6.84 1.98 -1.64
CA LEU A 71 5.71 1.56 -2.44
C LEU A 71 4.93 0.44 -1.76
N ILE A 72 3.61 0.55 -1.77
CA ILE A 72 2.70 -0.47 -1.27
C ILE A 72 2.38 -1.44 -2.40
N LEU A 73 2.69 -2.71 -2.19
CA LEU A 73 2.54 -3.79 -3.15
C LEU A 73 1.68 -4.92 -2.56
N CYS A 74 0.89 -5.57 -3.40
CA CYS A 74 0.18 -6.77 -3.00
C CYS A 74 1.14 -7.97 -2.92
N ARG A 75 0.75 -9.03 -2.20
CA ARG A 75 1.56 -10.27 -2.10
C ARG A 75 2.02 -10.79 -3.46
N ARG A 76 1.13 -10.78 -4.45
CA ARG A 76 1.41 -11.26 -5.80
C ARG A 76 2.45 -10.40 -6.52
N ASP A 77 2.30 -9.08 -6.51
CA ASP A 77 3.26 -8.15 -7.14
C ASP A 77 4.58 -8.11 -6.38
N TYR A 78 4.55 -8.20 -5.05
CA TYR A 78 5.76 -8.23 -4.23
C TYR A 78 6.61 -9.47 -4.53
N LEU A 79 6.00 -10.65 -4.51
CA LEU A 79 6.67 -11.89 -4.94
C LEU A 79 7.06 -11.79 -6.43
N ARG A 80 6.17 -11.22 -7.25
CA ARG A 80 6.36 -10.68 -8.60
C ARG A 80 7.77 -10.10 -8.75
N HIS A 81 7.93 -8.90 -8.22
CA HIS A 81 9.14 -8.07 -8.22
C HIS A 81 10.34 -8.69 -7.49
N HIS A 82 10.12 -9.61 -6.55
CA HIS A 82 11.19 -10.31 -5.84
C HIS A 82 11.78 -11.47 -6.67
N TYR A 83 10.96 -12.13 -7.50
CA TYR A 83 11.32 -13.28 -8.33
C TYR A 83 11.19 -13.00 -9.84
N ALA A 84 11.16 -11.72 -10.26
CA ALA A 84 10.62 -11.21 -11.54
C ALA A 84 11.38 -11.55 -12.84
N LEU A 85 12.16 -12.62 -12.92
CA LEU A 85 12.89 -12.98 -14.13
C LEU A 85 12.06 -13.79 -15.15
N LEU A 86 10.74 -14.00 -14.96
CA LEU A 86 10.02 -15.10 -15.64
C LEU A 86 8.67 -14.80 -16.35
N ASP A 87 8.08 -13.59 -16.37
CA ASP A 87 6.77 -13.42 -17.07
C ASP A 87 6.54 -12.01 -17.67
N ASP A 88 6.42 -11.95 -19.01
CA ASP A 88 6.38 -10.74 -19.86
C ASP A 88 5.01 -10.00 -19.85
N ARG A 89 3.98 -10.50 -19.16
CA ARG A 89 2.62 -9.92 -19.20
C ARG A 89 2.42 -8.62 -18.39
N PHE A 90 3.43 -8.12 -17.68
CA PHE A 90 3.30 -6.98 -16.75
C PHE A 90 4.00 -5.68 -17.22
N ARG A 91 4.32 -5.59 -18.52
CA ARG A 91 5.13 -4.51 -19.12
C ARG A 91 4.49 -3.12 -19.06
N THR A 92 3.17 -2.98 -18.96
CA THR A 92 2.50 -1.66 -19.04
C THR A 92 2.36 -0.91 -17.72
N LYS A 93 2.43 -1.57 -16.55
CA LYS A 93 2.32 -0.90 -15.23
C LYS A 93 3.59 -0.92 -14.37
N GLY A 94 4.54 -1.83 -14.65
CA GLY A 94 5.86 -1.84 -13.97
C GLY A 94 6.70 -0.58 -14.19
N ALA A 95 6.47 0.14 -15.31
CA ALA A 95 7.15 1.40 -15.61
C ALA A 95 6.72 2.58 -14.72
N ALA A 96 5.54 2.53 -14.08
CA ALA A 96 5.08 3.60 -13.20
C ALA A 96 5.80 3.58 -11.84
N VAL A 97 6.04 2.38 -11.29
CA VAL A 97 6.79 2.19 -10.04
C VAL A 97 8.26 2.63 -10.19
N GLU A 98 8.89 2.38 -11.33
CA GLU A 98 10.28 2.80 -11.58
C GLU A 98 10.42 4.33 -11.68
N ARG A 99 9.36 5.05 -12.11
CA ARG A 99 9.36 6.52 -12.14
C ARG A 99 9.22 7.16 -10.76
N VAL A 100 8.57 6.51 -9.79
CA VAL A 100 8.44 7.03 -8.41
C VAL A 100 9.78 6.97 -7.66
N LEU A 101 10.60 5.94 -7.90
CA LEU A 101 11.95 5.84 -7.32
C LEU A 101 12.96 6.83 -7.91
N LYS A 102 12.55 7.60 -8.92
CA LYS A 102 13.36 8.62 -9.60
C LYS A 102 12.87 10.04 -9.31
N VAL A 103 12.12 10.26 -8.22
CA VAL A 103 11.94 11.60 -7.64
C VAL A 103 13.13 11.88 -6.73
N LYS A 104 14.02 12.74 -7.24
CA LYS A 104 15.28 13.14 -6.63
C LYS A 104 15.09 13.71 -5.21
N PRO A 105 15.98 13.41 -4.25
CA PRO A 105 16.13 14.24 -3.06
C PRO A 105 16.74 15.58 -3.48
N GLY A 106 15.98 16.67 -3.41
CA GLY A 106 16.49 17.99 -3.82
C GLY A 106 15.44 19.08 -3.90
N GLN A 107 14.71 19.32 -2.81
CA GLN A 107 13.89 20.52 -2.68
C GLN A 107 14.19 21.20 -1.33
N ILE A 108 15.25 22.01 -1.32
CA ILE A 108 15.36 23.32 -0.63
C ILE A 108 16.20 24.21 -1.55
#